data_AF-A0A968G1V8-F1
#
_entry.id   AF-A0A968G1V8-F1
#
_cell.length_a   1.000
_cell.length_b   1.000
_cell.length_c   1.000
_cell.angle_alpha   90.00
_cell.angle_beta   90.00
_cell.angle_gamma   90.00
#
_symmetry.space_group_name_H-M   'P 1'
#
loop_
_entity.id
_entity.type
_entity.pdbx_description
1 polymer ?
#
loop_
_entity_poly.entity_id
_entity_poly.type
_entity_poly.pdbx_seq_one_letter_code
_entity_poly.pdbx_strand_id
1 'polypeptide(L)' 'MTKENFAMKVGDKVKFDFAGKKKEGVVAKLFPNSVHLKVDFERDKGKIVKR' A
#
# COMPACT_ATOMS: atom_id res chain seq x y z
N MET A 1 16.11 11.11 -19.22
CA MET A 1 15.73 10.68 -17.86
C MET A 1 14.32 11.15 -17.59
N THR A 2 13.33 10.37 -18.00
CA THR A 2 11.91 10.65 -17.75
C THR A 2 11.65 10.49 -16.25
N LYS A 3 11.29 11.58 -15.58
CA LYS A 3 10.72 11.50 -14.23
C LYS A 3 9.34 10.85 -14.37
N GLU A 4 9.24 9.56 -14.10
CA GLU A 4 7.94 8.93 -13.93
C GLU A 4 7.35 9.44 -12.61
N ASN A 5 6.32 10.28 -12.69
CA ASN A 5 5.51 10.67 -11.55
C ASN A 5 4.69 9.45 -11.10
N PHE A 6 5.27 8.57 -10.29
CA PHE A 6 4.45 7.68 -9.48
C PHE A 6 3.70 8.56 -8.48
N ALA A 7 2.38 8.68 -8.66
CA ALA A 7 1.52 9.46 -7.77
C ALA A 7 1.52 8.95 -6.31
N MET A 8 2.16 7.80 -6.05
CA MET A 8 2.37 7.21 -4.73
C MET A 8 3.87 7.09 -4.46
N LYS A 9 4.29 7.41 -3.24
CA LYS A 9 5.64 7.18 -2.70
C LYS A 9 5.59 6.33 -1.43
N VAL A 10 6.73 5.77 -1.04
CA VAL A 10 6.86 5.09 0.26
C VAL A 10 6.50 6.05 1.39
N GLY A 11 5.67 5.58 2.33
CA GLY A 11 5.13 6.37 3.43
C GLY A 11 3.75 6.97 3.17
N ASP A 12 3.25 6.98 1.93
CA ASP A 12 1.91 7.48 1.64
C ASP A 12 0.83 6.57 2.24
N LYS A 13 -0.26 7.18 2.69
CA LYS A 13 -1.46 6.47 3.11
C LYS A 13 -2.41 6.30 1.93
N VAL A 14 -2.92 5.09 1.76
CA VAL A 14 -3.87 4.76 0.69
C VAL A 14 -5.03 3.94 1.18
N LYS A 15 -6.20 4.18 0.58
CA LYS A 15 -7.40 3.38 0.79
C LYS A 15 -7.53 2.35 -0.33
N PHE A 16 -7.83 1.10 0.03
CA PHE A 16 -7.97 0.01 -0.91
C PHE A 16 -9.03 -0.98 -0.45
N ASP A 17 -9.57 -1.76 -1.39
CA ASP A 17 -10.51 -2.83 -1.07
C ASP A 17 -9.77 -4.10 -0.64
N PHE A 18 -10.17 -4.71 0.46
CA PHE A 18 -9.64 -5.96 0.98
C PHE A 18 -10.76 -6.77 1.65
N ALA A 19 -10.97 -8.01 1.17
CA ALA A 19 -12.01 -8.91 1.67
C ALA A 19 -13.40 -8.24 1.74
N GLY A 20 -13.77 -7.51 0.67
CA GLY A 20 -15.06 -6.81 0.56
C GLY A 20 -15.22 -5.56 1.44
N LYS A 21 -14.15 -5.09 2.10
CA LYS A 21 -14.17 -3.88 2.95
C LYS A 21 -13.12 -2.88 2.49
N LYS A 22 -13.41 -1.58 2.67
CA LYS A 22 -12.40 -0.52 2.54
C LYS A 22 -11.43 -0.58 3.72
N LYS A 23 -10.13 -0.56 3.43
CA LYS A 23 -9.04 -0.52 4.41
C LYS A 23 -8.09 0.61 4.08
N GLU A 24 -7.35 1.08 5.09
CA GLU A 24 -6.24 2.02 4.93
C GLU A 24 -4.93 1.26 5.15
N GLY A 25 -3.92 1.55 4.33
CA GLY A 25 -2.58 1.02 4.46
C GLY A 25 -1.53 2.08 4.14
N VAL A 26 -0.31 1.86 4.61
CA VAL A 26 0.84 2.72 4.31
C VAL A 26 1.71 2.04 3.27
N VAL A 27 2.12 2.76 2.23
CA VAL A 27 3.05 2.24 1.23
C VAL A 27 4.39 1.91 1.89
N ALA A 28 4.72 0.62 1.96
CA ALA A 28 5.97 0.13 2.52
C ALA A 28 7.05 -0.01 1.45
N LYS A 29 6.68 -0.49 0.26
CA LYS A 29 7.56 -0.60 -0.92
C LYS A 29 6.77 -0.38 -2.20
N LEU A 30 7.43 0.20 -3.20
CA LEU A 30 6.91 0.38 -4.54
C LEU A 30 7.75 -0.42 -5.53
N PHE A 31 7.05 -1.08 -6.45
CA PHE A 31 7.61 -1.76 -7.60
C PHE A 31 6.91 -1.22 -8.85
N PRO A 32 7.48 -1.40 -10.05
CA PRO A 32 6.89 -0.87 -11.28
C PRO A 32 5.43 -1.28 -11.53
N ASN A 33 5.03 -2.46 -11.05
CA ASN A 33 3.70 -3.05 -11.30
C ASN A 33 2.92 -3.43 -10.03
N SER A 34 3.47 -3.15 -8.84
CA SER A 34 2.83 -3.53 -7.59
C SER A 34 3.26 -2.64 -6.44
N VAL A 35 2.42 -2.61 -5.42
CA VAL A 35 2.69 -1.91 -4.17
C VAL A 35 2.54 -2.86 -3.00
N HIS A 36 3.48 -2.78 -2.07
CA HIS A 36 3.39 -3.49 -0.80
C HIS A 36 2.89 -2.49 0.25
N LEU A 37 1.72 -2.77 0.83
CA LEU A 37 1.09 -1.94 1.84
C LEU A 37 1.30 -2.58 3.22
N LYS A 38 1.81 -1.81 4.17
CA LYS A 38 1.78 -2.15 5.59
C LYS A 38 0.41 -1.76 6.15
N VAL A 39 -0.28 -2.73 6.74
CA VAL A 39 -1.66 -2.58 7.21
C VAL A 39 -1.74 -3.12 8.63
N ASP A 40 -2.37 -2.36 9.51
CA ASP A 40 -2.64 -2.81 10.87
C ASP A 40 -4.05 -3.41 10.93
N PHE A 41 -4.14 -4.74 10.82
CA PHE A 41 -5.38 -5.43 11.12
C PHE A 41 -5.53 -5.61 12.63
N GLU A 42 -6.77 -5.70 13.12
CA GLU A 42 -7.09 -5.80 14.56
C GLU A 42 -6.28 -6.88 15.29
N ARG A 43 -6.09 -8.03 14.63
CA ARG A 43 -5.36 -9.20 15.17
C ARG A 43 -4.01 -9.46 14.49
N ASP A 44 -3.60 -8.63 13.54
CA ASP A 44 -2.38 -8.83 12.73
C ASP A 44 -1.81 -7.48 12.31
N LYS A 45 -1.19 -6.79 13.27
CA LYS A 45 -0.61 -5.47 13.05
C LYS A 45 0.67 -5.57 12.21
N GLY A 46 0.85 -4.64 11.29
CA GLY A 46 2.01 -4.56 10.42
C GLY A 46 2.02 -5.56 9.27
N LYS A 47 0.92 -6.26 9.01
CA LYS A 47 0.80 -7.21 7.90
C LYS A 47 1.12 -6.53 6.58
N ILE A 48 1.89 -7.20 5.72
CA ILE A 48 2.15 -6.74 4.35
C ILE A 48 1.13 -7.32 3.39
N VAL A 49 0.45 -6.45 2.65
CA VAL A 49 -0.49 -6.81 1.57
C VAL A 49 0.09 -6.34 0.24
N LYS A 50 0.23 -7.26 -0.72
CA LYS A 50 0.58 -6.92 -2.11
C LYS A 50 -0.68 -6.53 -2.88
N ARG A 51 -0.57 -5.44 -3.65
CA ARG A 51 -1.58 -4.93 -4.57
C ARG A 51 -0.96 -4.61 -5.92
#